data_AF-X1PMK7-F1
#
_entry.id   AF-X1PMK7-F1
#
_cell.length_a   1.000
_cell.length_b   1.000
_cell.length_c   1.000
_cell.angle_alpha   90.00
_cell.angle_beta   90.00
_cell.angle_gamma   90.00
#
_symmetry.space_group_name_H-M   'P 1'
#
loop_
_entity.id
_entity.type
_entity.pdbx_description
1 polymer ?
#
loop_
_entity_poly.entity_id
_entity_poly.type
_entity_poly.pdbx_seq_one_letter_code
_entity_poly.pdbx_strand_id
1 'polypeptide(L)'
;MLTMPNIISKARKEGFGNVDFLYLDSQVQPYWLDQIAYRKAIYAIVDFNSGFGKSTTAQNKIEREVAKKVDAVLYTARNLKAYVDSLKAKDTLYLPNGVDFQH
;
A
#
# COMPACT_ATOMS: atom_id res chain seq x y z
N MET A 1 31.11 -1.63 -13.07
CA MET A 1 29.77 -1.99 -13.58
C MET A 1 28.83 -2.03 -12.38
N LEU A 2 27.88 -1.10 -12.28
CA LEU A 2 26.92 -1.07 -11.17
C LEU A 2 25.74 -1.98 -11.53
N THR A 3 25.79 -3.23 -11.07
CA THR A 3 24.65 -4.14 -11.22
C THR A 3 23.72 -3.91 -10.04
N MET A 4 22.59 -3.25 -10.26
CA MET A 4 21.58 -3.08 -9.23
C MET A 4 20.98 -4.47 -8.91
N PRO A 5 21.04 -4.95 -7.66
CA PRO A 5 20.52 -6.26 -7.33
C PRO A 5 19.01 -6.29 -7.56
N ASN A 6 18.51 -7.38 -8.15
CA ASN A 6 17.08 -7.60 -8.29
C ASN A 6 16.44 -7.62 -6.89
N ILE A 7 15.63 -6.59 -6.59
CA ILE A 7 15.03 -6.40 -5.27
C ILE A 7 14.15 -7.59 -4.84
N ILE A 8 13.54 -8.28 -5.81
CA ILE A 8 12.72 -9.49 -5.57
C ILE A 8 13.61 -10.65 -5.16
N SER A 9 14.71 -10.89 -5.88
CA SER A 9 15.66 -11.96 -5.55
C SER A 9 16.28 -11.73 -4.17
N LYS A 10 16.59 -10.46 -3.84
CA LYS A 10 17.11 -10.10 -2.52
C LYS A 10 16.05 -10.35 -1.44
N ALA A 11 14.82 -9.84 -1.61
CA ALA A 11 13.74 -10.05 -0.64
C ALA A 11 13.50 -11.54 -0.35
N ARG A 12 13.46 -12.38 -1.40
CA ARG A 12 13.32 -13.84 -1.26
C ARG A 12 14.49 -14.47 -0.50
N LYS A 13 15.73 -14.07 -0.80
CA LYS A 13 16.93 -14.57 -0.11
C LYS A 13 16.93 -14.23 1.37
N GLU A 14 16.42 -13.06 1.74
CA GLU A 14 16.27 -12.61 3.13
C GLU A 14 15.03 -13.22 3.82
N GLY A 15 14.33 -14.15 3.18
CA GLY A 15 13.18 -14.86 3.77
C GLY A 15 11.82 -14.21 3.50
N PHE A 16 11.75 -13.06 2.83
CA PHE A 16 10.50 -12.37 2.49
C PHE A 16 9.81 -12.93 1.23
N GLY A 17 10.14 -14.14 0.81
CA GLY A 17 9.46 -14.80 -0.31
C GLY A 17 8.05 -15.28 0.02
N ASN A 18 7.79 -15.53 1.31
CA ASN A 18 6.52 -15.94 1.86
C ASN A 18 6.33 -15.27 3.23
N VAL A 19 5.29 -14.47 3.41
CA VAL A 19 5.06 -13.66 4.62
C VAL A 19 3.64 -13.80 5.13
N ASP A 20 3.43 -13.64 6.43
CA ASP A 20 2.07 -13.58 6.98
C ASP A 20 1.34 -12.31 6.56
N PHE A 21 2.07 -11.19 6.49
CA PHE A 21 1.53 -9.88 6.15
C PHE A 21 2.39 -9.16 5.12
N LEU A 22 1.73 -8.70 4.06
CA LEU A 22 2.29 -7.74 3.10
C LEU A 22 1.65 -6.37 3.35
N TYR A 23 2.44 -5.42 3.81
CA TYR A 23 2.00 -4.05 4.06
C TYR A 23 2.54 -3.12 2.97
N LEU A 24 1.64 -2.46 2.26
CA LEU A 24 1.96 -1.55 1.16
C LEU A 24 1.58 -0.14 1.58
N ASP A 25 2.54 0.79 1.64
CA ASP A 25 2.32 2.19 2.04
C ASP A 25 2.40 3.17 0.86
N SER A 26 2.60 2.66 -0.36
CA SER A 26 2.82 3.47 -1.56
C SER A 26 2.20 2.88 -2.81
N GLN A 27 1.74 3.77 -3.71
CA GLN A 27 1.18 3.42 -5.02
C GLN A 27 2.21 2.82 -6.00
N VAL A 28 3.51 2.89 -5.68
CA VAL A 28 4.62 2.40 -6.54
C VAL A 28 4.96 0.93 -6.25
N GLN A 29 4.34 0.33 -5.22
CA GLN A 29 4.59 -1.02 -4.76
C GLN A 29 3.63 -2.15 -5.24
N PRO A 30 2.73 -2.00 -6.24
CA PRO A 30 1.79 -3.06 -6.62
C PRO A 30 2.46 -4.37 -7.02
N TYR A 31 3.68 -4.30 -7.58
CA TYR A 31 4.39 -5.47 -8.08
C TYR A 31 4.65 -6.51 -6.99
N TRP A 32 4.71 -6.12 -5.72
CA TRP A 32 4.87 -7.08 -4.61
C TRP A 32 3.69 -8.05 -4.49
N LEU A 33 2.48 -7.61 -4.85
CA LEU A 33 1.28 -8.46 -4.83
C LEU A 33 1.39 -9.66 -5.79
N ASP A 34 2.21 -9.53 -6.83
CA ASP A 34 2.40 -10.57 -7.85
C ASP A 34 3.74 -11.33 -7.66
N GLN A 35 4.65 -10.86 -6.80
CA GLN A 35 6.02 -11.38 -6.67
C GLN A 35 6.31 -12.09 -5.33
N ILE A 36 5.53 -11.80 -4.30
CA ILE A 36 5.68 -12.37 -2.94
C ILE A 36 4.41 -13.14 -2.61
N ALA A 37 4.57 -14.32 -1.99
CA ALA A 37 3.44 -15.04 -1.41
C ALA A 37 3.08 -14.43 -0.05
N TYR A 38 1.79 -14.21 0.21
CA TYR A 38 1.32 -13.63 1.47
C TYR A 38 0.02 -14.25 1.93
N ARG A 39 -0.18 -14.30 3.25
CA ARG A 39 -1.46 -14.71 3.85
C ARG A 39 -2.47 -13.56 3.91
N LYS A 40 -2.00 -12.35 4.22
CA LYS A 40 -2.81 -11.12 4.24
C LYS A 40 -2.06 -9.95 3.61
N ALA A 41 -2.80 -9.07 2.95
CA ALA A 41 -2.26 -7.84 2.40
C ALA A 41 -3.08 -6.62 2.83
N ILE A 42 -2.40 -5.56 3.25
CA ILE A 42 -3.00 -4.25 3.56
C ILE A 42 -2.37 -3.19 2.66
N TYR A 43 -3.22 -2.30 2.14
CA TYR A 43 -2.77 -1.08 1.51
C TYR A 43 -3.08 0.12 2.40
N ALA A 44 -2.07 0.86 2.83
CA ALA A 44 -2.21 2.01 3.70
C ALA A 44 -2.11 3.32 2.92
N ILE A 45 -3.15 4.14 3.04
CA ILE A 45 -3.22 5.50 2.54
C ILE A 45 -2.95 6.42 3.73
N VAL A 46 -1.67 6.73 3.91
CA VAL A 46 -1.19 7.54 5.04
C VAL A 46 -1.31 9.05 4.79
N ASP A 47 -1.31 9.46 3.51
CA ASP A 47 -1.43 10.84 3.07
C ASP A 47 -2.44 10.98 1.93
N PHE A 48 -3.10 12.14 1.85
CA PHE A 48 -3.97 12.48 0.72
C PHE A 48 -3.14 12.89 -0.51
N ASN A 49 -2.40 11.94 -1.08
CA ASN A 49 -1.57 12.20 -2.26
C ASN A 49 -2.39 12.63 -3.48
N SER A 50 -3.69 12.32 -3.53
CA SER A 50 -4.64 12.79 -4.54
C SER A 50 -5.07 14.27 -4.37
N GLY A 51 -4.69 14.94 -3.27
CA GLY A 51 -4.81 16.38 -3.09
C GLY A 51 -3.66 17.19 -3.71
N PHE A 52 -2.56 16.53 -4.10
CA PHE A 52 -1.50 17.17 -4.88
C PHE A 52 -1.84 17.00 -6.36
N GLY A 53 -2.01 18.11 -7.09
CA GLY A 53 -2.43 18.18 -8.50
C GLY A 53 -1.50 17.52 -9.55
N LYS A 54 -0.86 16.39 -9.23
CA LYS A 54 0.07 15.62 -10.06
C LYS A 54 -0.27 14.12 -10.15
N SER A 55 -1.39 13.63 -9.60
CA SER A 55 -1.80 12.22 -9.81
C SER A 55 -2.30 12.03 -11.25
N THR A 56 -1.61 11.21 -12.04
CA THR A 56 -2.04 10.85 -13.39
C THR A 56 -3.23 9.87 -13.35
N THR A 57 -4.05 9.84 -14.40
CA THR A 57 -5.12 8.83 -14.55
C THR A 57 -4.60 7.40 -14.42
N ALA A 58 -3.36 7.15 -14.84
CA ALA A 58 -2.71 5.85 -14.71
C ALA A 58 -2.44 5.48 -13.25
N GLN A 59 -1.93 6.42 -12.44
CA GLN A 59 -1.69 6.20 -11.01
C GLN A 59 -3.01 5.90 -10.26
N ASN A 60 -4.06 6.67 -10.54
CA ASN A 60 -5.37 6.45 -9.93
C ASN A 60 -5.97 5.08 -10.30
N LYS A 61 -5.75 4.64 -11.55
CA LYS A 61 -6.16 3.30 -11.97
C LYS A 61 -5.37 2.22 -11.21
N ILE A 62 -4.05 2.36 -11.11
CA ILE A 62 -3.19 1.41 -10.40
C ILE A 62 -3.61 1.32 -8.93
N GLU A 63 -3.79 2.45 -8.25
CA GLU A 63 -4.19 2.48 -6.84
C GLU A 63 -5.54 1.82 -6.61
N ARG A 64 -6.53 2.06 -7.50
CA ARG A 64 -7.83 1.38 -7.45
C ARG A 64 -7.68 -0.13 -7.60
N GLU A 65 -6.81 -0.61 -8.50
CA GLU A 65 -6.59 -2.04 -8.67
C GLU A 65 -5.86 -2.66 -7.48
N VAL A 66 -4.89 -1.96 -6.88
CA VAL A 66 -4.26 -2.38 -5.62
C VAL A 66 -5.30 -2.49 -4.52
N ALA A 67 -6.11 -1.46 -4.32
CA ALA A 67 -7.15 -1.40 -3.28
C ALA A 67 -8.16 -2.56 -3.37
N LYS A 68 -8.48 -3.02 -4.58
CA LYS A 68 -9.34 -4.19 -4.80
C LYS A 68 -8.64 -5.53 -4.57
N LYS A 69 -7.32 -5.60 -4.79
CA LYS A 69 -6.54 -6.83 -4.63
C LYS A 69 -6.28 -7.15 -3.16
N VAL A 70 -5.96 -6.16 -2.34
CA VAL A 70 -5.65 -6.33 -0.91
C VAL A 70 -6.86 -6.79 -0.09
N ASP A 71 -6.63 -7.24 1.14
CA ASP A 71 -7.70 -7.63 2.07
C ASP A 71 -8.38 -6.39 2.67
N ALA A 72 -7.61 -5.36 2.99
CA ALA A 72 -8.14 -4.12 3.55
C ALA A 72 -7.33 -2.90 3.12
N VAL A 73 -8.01 -1.76 3.02
CA VAL A 73 -7.37 -0.44 2.87
C VAL A 73 -7.38 0.29 4.21
N LEU A 74 -6.21 0.63 4.72
CA LEU A 74 -6.04 1.42 5.92
C LEU A 74 -5.95 2.91 5.56
N TYR A 75 -6.57 3.77 6.35
CA TYR A 75 -6.45 5.22 6.18
C TYR A 75 -6.35 5.95 7.52
N THR A 76 -5.55 7.02 7.55
CA THR A 76 -5.11 7.69 8.79
C THR A 76 -5.91 8.94 9.14
N ALA A 77 -6.57 9.57 8.16
CA ALA A 77 -7.30 10.81 8.33
C ALA A 77 -8.75 10.72 7.83
N ARG A 78 -9.69 11.34 8.56
CA ARG A 78 -11.13 11.25 8.25
C ARG A 78 -11.50 11.84 6.89
N ASN A 79 -10.78 12.87 6.45
CA ASN A 79 -10.96 13.48 5.13
C ASN A 79 -10.63 12.51 3.97
N LEU A 80 -9.86 11.44 4.22
CA LEU A 80 -9.58 10.39 3.24
C LEU A 80 -10.77 9.46 3.00
N LYS A 81 -11.77 9.44 3.89
CA LYS A 81 -12.85 8.44 3.86
C LYS A 81 -13.59 8.41 2.52
N ALA A 82 -14.00 9.58 2.01
CA ALA A 82 -14.71 9.66 0.74
C ALA A 82 -13.86 9.12 -0.43
N TYR A 83 -12.54 9.37 -0.38
CA TYR A 83 -11.61 8.85 -1.37
C TYR A 83 -11.47 7.33 -1.29
N VAL A 84 -11.24 6.79 -0.09
CA VAL A 84 -11.13 5.35 0.18
C VAL A 84 -12.40 4.61 -0.25
N ASP A 85 -13.57 5.15 0.08
CA ASP A 85 -14.87 4.58 -0.31
C ASP A 85 -15.06 4.56 -1.84
N SER A 86 -14.40 5.49 -2.57
CA SER A 86 -14.40 5.54 -4.04
C SER A 86 -13.51 4.49 -4.69
N LEU A 87 -12.53 3.93 -3.95
CA LEU A 87 -11.64 2.87 -4.44
C LEU A 87 -12.34 1.51 -4.52
N LYS A 88 -13.46 1.33 -3.81
CA LYS A 88 -14.24 0.08 -3.76
C LYS A 88 -13.38 -1.11 -3.29
N ALA A 89 -12.60 -0.88 -2.23
CA ALA A 89 -11.85 -1.94 -1.54
C ALA A 89 -12.80 -2.97 -0.91
N LYS A 90 -12.27 -4.17 -0.63
CA LYS A 90 -13.03 -5.25 0.04
C LYS A 90 -13.43 -4.87 1.47
N ASP A 91 -12.50 -4.23 2.18
CA ASP A 91 -12.68 -3.72 3.54
C ASP A 91 -11.85 -2.45 3.73
N THR A 92 -12.20 -1.65 4.73
CA THR A 92 -11.54 -0.37 5.04
C THR A 92 -11.37 -0.20 6.55
N LEU A 93 -10.18 0.23 6.97
CA LEU A 93 -9.85 0.45 8.39
C LEU A 93 -9.40 1.89 8.62
N TYR A 94 -10.09 2.61 9.50
CA TYR A 94 -9.62 3.90 9.99
C TYR A 94 -8.66 3.70 11.15
N LEU A 95 -7.40 4.06 10.98
CA LEU A 95 -6.38 4.00 12.03
C LEU A 95 -5.59 5.32 12.08
N PRO A 96 -5.91 6.25 13.00
CA PRO A 96 -5.20 7.51 13.10
C PRO A 96 -3.74 7.31 13.48
N ASN A 97 -2.89 8.26 13.08
CA ASN A 97 -1.48 8.25 13.47
C ASN A 97 -1.35 8.24 15.00
N GLY A 98 -0.45 7.40 15.50
CA GLY A 98 -0.05 7.42 16.90
C GLY A 98 0.68 8.72 17.24
N VAL A 99 0.54 9.17 18.47
CA VAL A 99 1.33 10.27 19.03
C VAL A 99 2.15 9.74 20.20
N ASP A 100 3.38 10.22 20.32
CA ASP A 100 4.23 9.91 21.48
C ASP A 100 3.93 10.94 22.58
N PHE A 101 3.44 10.46 23.72
CA PHE A 101 3.06 11.28 24.87
C PHE A 101 4.22 11.54 25.85
N GLN A 102 5.42 11.01 25.59
CA GLN A 102 6.59 11.13 26.47
C GLN A 102 7.57 12.24 26.08
N HIS A 103 7.15 13.20 25.24
CA HIS A 103 7.93 14.37 24.84
C HIS A 103 7.39 15.67 25.44
#